data_AF-A0A318M3D5-F1
#
_entry.id   AF-A0A318M3D5-F1
#
_cell.length_a   1.000
_cell.length_b   1.000
_cell.length_c   1.000
_cell.angle_alpha   90.00
_cell.angle_beta   90.00
_cell.angle_gamma   90.00
#
_symmetry.space_group_name_H-M   'P 1'
#
loop_
_entity.id
_entity.type
_entity.pdbx_description
1 polymer ?
#
loop_
_entity_poly.entity_id
_entity_poly.type
_entity_poly.pdbx_seq_one_letter_code
_entity_poly.pdbx_strand_id
1 'polypeptide(L)'
;MAEEVPTLVQGELFSAEQAEGLTRGYRGTVAAKVAGITYRQLDYWARKRIVEPSIKASHGSGSRRLYSFKDVVILAVLKRLLDAGVNLVNATSTVAYLERRTVSQLEHVTVVCDGDQVVECSSPDQVFTLMQSGRAVFAISIGAIWHRMDLELQTCDHVDLTTGQLTPGLPERPIDELTAMRLRQRLEHQHERRQRAA
;
A
#
# COMPACT_ATOMS: atom_id res chain seq x y z
N MET A 1 -23.25 -34.62 -40.22
CA MET A 1 -21.94 -34.59 -39.53
C MET A 1 -22.09 -33.59 -38.42
N ALA A 2 -21.96 -34.05 -37.17
CA ALA A 2 -22.24 -33.26 -35.97
C ALA A 2 -21.12 -32.23 -35.76
N GLU A 3 -21.52 -30.97 -35.54
CA GLU A 3 -20.63 -29.86 -35.20
C GLU A 3 -20.46 -29.86 -33.68
N GLU A 4 -19.25 -30.13 -33.21
CA GLU A 4 -18.90 -30.16 -31.78
C GLU A 4 -18.96 -28.74 -31.20
N VAL A 5 -19.82 -28.57 -30.20
CA VAL A 5 -19.86 -27.37 -29.36
C VAL A 5 -18.65 -27.42 -28.41
N PRO A 6 -17.79 -26.38 -28.34
CA PRO A 6 -16.69 -26.39 -27.41
C PRO A 6 -17.23 -26.26 -25.98
N THR A 7 -16.98 -27.29 -25.19
CA THR A 7 -17.32 -27.34 -23.76
C THR A 7 -16.50 -26.29 -23.02
N LEU A 8 -17.13 -25.19 -22.62
CA LEU A 8 -16.52 -24.19 -21.74
C LEU A 8 -16.39 -24.77 -20.33
N VAL A 9 -15.16 -25.10 -19.94
CA VAL A 9 -14.80 -25.42 -18.56
C VAL A 9 -14.85 -24.14 -17.75
N GLN A 10 -15.86 -24.02 -16.89
CA GLN A 10 -15.99 -22.98 -15.88
C GLN A 10 -14.83 -23.10 -14.89
N GLY A 11 -13.87 -22.18 -14.95
CA GLY A 11 -12.65 -22.30 -14.15
C GLY A 11 -11.87 -21.02 -13.90
N GLU A 12 -11.71 -20.10 -14.85
CA GLU A 12 -10.96 -18.86 -14.61
C GLU A 12 -11.51 -17.72 -15.46
N LEU A 13 -12.14 -16.75 -14.82
CA LEU A 13 -12.82 -15.64 -15.48
C LEU A 13 -12.53 -14.32 -14.76
N PHE A 14 -11.31 -14.12 -14.25
CA PHE A 14 -10.80 -12.80 -13.84
C PHE A 14 -9.27 -12.69 -14.04
N SER A 15 -8.90 -11.97 -15.10
CA SER A 15 -7.76 -11.03 -15.19
C SER A 15 -6.32 -11.52 -14.95
N ALA A 16 -5.86 -12.53 -15.69
CA ALA A 16 -4.41 -12.79 -15.83
C ALA A 16 -3.64 -11.58 -16.43
N GLU A 17 -4.33 -10.70 -17.15
CA GLU A 17 -3.73 -9.53 -17.82
C GLU A 17 -3.37 -8.37 -16.87
N GLN A 18 -3.84 -8.38 -15.62
CA GLN A 18 -3.49 -7.35 -14.60
C GLN A 18 -2.42 -7.82 -13.63
N ALA A 19 -2.02 -9.09 -13.70
CA ALA A 19 -1.08 -9.73 -12.78
C ALA A 19 0.37 -9.75 -13.31
N GLU A 20 0.69 -9.05 -14.40
CA GLU A 20 2.05 -8.99 -14.92
C GLU A 20 2.98 -8.31 -13.89
N GLY A 21 3.81 -9.11 -13.22
CA GLY A 21 4.91 -8.65 -12.36
C GLY A 21 4.59 -8.51 -10.86
N LEU A 22 3.38 -8.84 -10.40
CA LEU A 22 3.07 -8.82 -8.96
C LEU A 22 3.68 -10.03 -8.26
N THR A 23 4.85 -9.84 -7.62
CA THR A 23 5.55 -10.91 -6.87
C THR A 23 5.27 -10.86 -5.36
N ARG A 24 4.76 -9.74 -4.85
CA ARG A 24 4.55 -9.49 -3.42
C ARG A 24 3.15 -8.99 -3.11
N GLY A 25 2.56 -9.49 -2.02
CA GLY A 25 1.32 -8.99 -1.45
C GLY A 25 1.45 -8.62 0.02
N TYR A 26 0.85 -7.51 0.42
CA TYR A 26 0.95 -6.96 1.76
C TYR A 26 -0.34 -7.15 2.55
N ARG A 27 -0.22 -7.58 3.80
CA ARG A 27 -1.37 -7.70 4.70
C ARG A 27 -1.91 -6.32 5.04
N GLY A 28 -3.20 -6.24 5.37
CA GLY A 28 -3.82 -4.97 5.75
C GLY A 28 -3.12 -4.23 6.90
N THR A 29 -2.49 -4.95 7.84
CA THR A 29 -1.68 -4.32 8.91
C THR A 29 -0.44 -3.60 8.37
N VAL A 30 0.26 -4.22 7.43
CA VAL A 30 1.45 -3.64 6.76
C VAL A 30 1.01 -2.49 5.86
N ALA A 31 0.00 -2.71 5.02
CA ALA A 31 -0.53 -1.69 4.13
C ALA A 31 -1.01 -0.44 4.89
N ALA A 32 -1.74 -0.62 5.99
CA ALA A 32 -2.20 0.50 6.82
C ALA A 32 -1.02 1.27 7.45
N LYS A 33 -0.05 0.53 8.02
CA LYS A 33 1.15 1.12 8.64
C LYS A 33 1.91 1.98 7.64
N VAL A 34 2.27 1.41 6.48
CA VAL A 34 3.10 2.08 5.48
C VAL A 34 2.35 3.23 4.79
N ALA A 35 1.07 3.07 4.50
CA ALA A 35 0.26 4.17 3.96
C ALA A 35 -0.03 5.30 4.97
N GLY A 36 0.38 5.16 6.24
CA GLY A 36 0.16 6.17 7.27
C GLY A 36 -1.32 6.31 7.67
N ILE A 37 -2.09 5.23 7.62
CA ILE A 37 -3.52 5.19 7.95
C ILE A 37 -3.81 4.21 9.08
N THR A 38 -4.90 4.45 9.80
CA THR A 38 -5.38 3.48 10.78
C THR A 38 -5.95 2.25 10.06
N TYR A 39 -5.88 1.08 10.71
CA TYR A 39 -6.52 -0.12 10.19
C TYR A 39 -8.04 0.06 10.01
N ARG A 40 -8.67 0.90 10.83
CA ARG A 40 -10.09 1.26 10.71
C ARG A 40 -10.38 2.05 9.44
N GLN A 41 -9.51 3.00 9.07
CA GLN A 41 -9.64 3.73 7.80
C GLN A 41 -9.50 2.77 6.62
N LEU A 42 -8.49 1.90 6.63
CA LEU A 42 -8.32 0.88 5.60
C LEU A 42 -9.56 -0.01 5.44
N ASP A 43 -10.08 -0.53 6.56
CA ASP A 43 -11.26 -1.41 6.54
C ASP A 43 -12.52 -0.67 6.09
N TYR A 44 -12.70 0.59 6.51
CA TYR A 44 -13.79 1.43 6.04
C TYR A 44 -13.72 1.67 4.53
N TRP A 45 -12.56 2.06 4.01
CA TRP A 45 -12.35 2.31 2.58
C TRP A 45 -12.55 1.06 1.74
N ALA A 46 -12.07 -0.09 2.19
CA ALA A 46 -12.30 -1.36 1.50
C ALA A 46 -13.79 -1.73 1.49
N ARG A 47 -14.51 -1.61 2.62
CA ARG A 47 -15.96 -1.90 2.66
C ARG A 47 -16.79 -0.93 1.81
N LYS A 48 -16.36 0.31 1.71
CA LYS A 48 -17.01 1.33 0.87
C LYS A 48 -16.55 1.29 -0.59
N ARG A 49 -15.67 0.35 -0.95
CA ARG A 49 -15.10 0.21 -2.30
C ARG A 49 -14.44 1.49 -2.82
N ILE A 50 -13.79 2.22 -1.91
CA ILE A 50 -13.01 3.41 -2.26
C ILE A 50 -11.62 2.97 -2.72
N VAL A 51 -10.99 2.06 -1.98
CA VAL A 51 -9.76 1.36 -2.36
C VAL A 51 -9.90 -0.08 -1.88
N GLU A 52 -9.90 -1.03 -2.82
CA GLU A 52 -10.03 -2.47 -2.53
C GLU A 52 -8.67 -3.17 -2.70
N PRO A 53 -8.42 -4.26 -1.94
CA PRO A 53 -7.25 -5.09 -2.17
C PRO A 53 -7.30 -5.73 -3.57
N SER A 54 -6.31 -5.47 -4.41
CA SER A 54 -6.28 -5.96 -5.79
C SER A 54 -5.75 -7.38 -5.94
N ILE A 55 -4.97 -7.89 -4.97
CA ILE A 55 -4.44 -9.28 -5.03
C ILE A 55 -5.46 -10.27 -4.48
N LYS A 56 -5.96 -10.04 -3.26
CA LYS A 56 -6.92 -10.94 -2.63
C LYS A 56 -7.93 -10.16 -1.83
N ALA A 57 -9.17 -10.17 -2.31
CA ALA A 57 -10.33 -9.71 -1.54
C ALA A 57 -10.68 -10.68 -0.42
N SER A 58 -11.36 -10.16 0.61
CA SER A 58 -11.89 -10.99 1.70
C SER A 58 -13.20 -11.65 1.26
N HIS A 59 -13.20 -12.97 1.08
CA HIS A 59 -14.40 -13.78 0.87
C HIS A 59 -14.51 -14.80 2.02
N GLY A 60 -15.24 -14.45 3.07
CA GLY A 60 -15.55 -15.35 4.19
C GLY A 60 -14.53 -15.39 5.34
N SER A 61 -14.87 -16.16 6.39
CA SER A 61 -14.07 -16.33 7.61
C SER A 61 -12.75 -17.04 7.30
N GLY A 62 -11.63 -16.34 7.47
CA GLY A 62 -10.27 -16.89 7.32
C GLY A 62 -9.49 -16.36 6.11
N SER A 63 -10.13 -15.77 5.10
CA SER A 63 -9.42 -15.14 3.98
C SER A 63 -8.81 -13.80 4.43
N ARG A 64 -7.49 -13.65 4.29
CA ARG A 64 -6.78 -12.42 4.63
C ARG A 64 -6.65 -11.56 3.38
N ARG A 65 -7.01 -10.27 3.49
CA ARG A 65 -6.83 -9.30 2.42
C ARG A 65 -5.34 -9.14 2.09
N LEU A 66 -5.02 -9.18 0.80
CA LEU A 66 -3.67 -8.88 0.30
C LEU A 66 -3.75 -7.69 -0.64
N TYR A 67 -2.98 -6.67 -0.30
CA TYR A 67 -2.85 -5.43 -1.03
C TYR A 67 -1.59 -5.48 -1.90
N SER A 68 -1.69 -5.03 -3.14
CA SER A 68 -0.53 -4.84 -4.00
C SER A 68 0.30 -3.63 -3.56
N PHE A 69 1.51 -3.51 -4.08
CA PHE A 69 2.30 -2.28 -3.94
C PHE A 69 1.51 -1.04 -4.41
N LYS A 70 0.81 -1.16 -5.55
CA LYS A 70 -0.03 -0.11 -6.11
C LYS A 70 -1.12 0.31 -5.12
N ASP A 71 -1.79 -0.64 -4.49
CA ASP A 71 -2.86 -0.33 -3.54
C ASP A 71 -2.31 0.49 -2.37
N VAL A 72 -1.13 0.14 -1.86
CA VAL A 72 -0.49 0.88 -0.76
C VAL A 72 -0.16 2.32 -1.18
N VAL A 73 0.34 2.53 -2.39
CA VAL A 73 0.56 3.88 -2.96
C VAL A 73 -0.76 4.65 -3.05
N ILE A 74 -1.81 4.04 -3.59
CA ILE A 74 -3.13 4.68 -3.73
C ILE A 74 -3.73 5.04 -2.36
N LEU A 75 -3.61 4.17 -1.36
CA LEU A 75 -4.01 4.44 0.03
C LEU A 75 -3.27 5.65 0.62
N ALA A 76 -1.96 5.74 0.41
CA ALA A 76 -1.14 6.85 0.88
C ALA A 76 -1.51 8.17 0.18
N VAL A 77 -1.81 8.12 -1.13
CA VAL A 77 -2.29 9.28 -1.88
C VAL A 77 -3.66 9.74 -1.37
N LEU A 78 -4.60 8.81 -1.15
CA LEU A 78 -5.91 9.14 -0.59
C LEU A 78 -5.75 9.87 0.75
N LYS A 79 -4.90 9.33 1.64
CA LYS A 79 -4.60 9.97 2.92
C LYS A 79 -4.02 11.36 2.76
N ARG A 80 -3.07 11.55 1.84
CA ARG A 80 -2.41 12.84 1.61
C ARG A 80 -3.38 13.90 1.08
N LEU A 81 -4.30 13.51 0.20
CA LEU A 81 -5.37 14.39 -0.30
C LEU A 81 -6.29 14.82 0.84
N LEU A 82 -6.76 13.88 1.66
CA LEU A 82 -7.64 14.18 2.79
C LEU A 82 -6.94 15.05 3.85
N ASP A 83 -5.65 14.82 4.12
CA ASP A 83 -4.86 15.65 5.05
C ASP A 83 -4.65 17.07 4.55
N ALA A 84 -4.59 17.26 3.23
CA ALA A 84 -4.53 18.57 2.60
C ALA A 84 -5.89 19.30 2.59
N GLY A 85 -6.95 18.68 3.11
CA GLY A 85 -8.28 19.26 3.17
C GLY A 85 -9.12 19.05 1.90
N VAL A 86 -8.66 18.22 0.95
CA VAL A 86 -9.47 17.85 -0.21
C VAL A 86 -10.69 17.07 0.26
N ASN A 87 -11.87 17.45 -0.21
CA ASN A 87 -13.10 16.74 0.17
C ASN A 87 -13.09 15.28 -0.31
N LEU A 88 -13.87 14.43 0.37
CA LEU A 88 -13.87 12.98 0.12
C LEU A 88 -14.27 12.62 -1.32
N VAL A 89 -15.19 13.36 -1.93
CA VAL A 89 -15.68 13.08 -3.29
C VAL A 89 -14.53 13.27 -4.28
N ASN A 90 -13.84 14.41 -4.23
CA ASN A 90 -12.72 14.72 -5.11
C ASN A 90 -11.52 13.80 -4.86
N ALA A 91 -11.22 13.52 -3.59
CA ALA A 91 -10.17 12.58 -3.24
C ALA A 91 -10.45 11.19 -3.81
N THR A 92 -11.70 10.71 -3.70
CA THR A 92 -12.13 9.41 -4.24
C THR A 92 -12.07 9.38 -5.78
N SER A 93 -12.55 10.43 -6.45
CA SER A 93 -12.47 10.55 -7.91
C SER A 93 -11.03 10.56 -8.42
N THR A 94 -10.12 11.21 -7.67
CA THR A 94 -8.70 11.27 -7.99
C THR A 94 -8.05 9.90 -7.88
N VAL A 95 -8.29 9.16 -6.80
CA VAL A 95 -7.71 7.82 -6.66
C VAL A 95 -8.27 6.85 -7.68
N ALA A 96 -9.57 6.91 -7.99
CA ALA A 96 -10.16 6.11 -9.07
C ALA A 96 -9.53 6.41 -10.44
N TYR A 97 -9.11 7.67 -10.67
CA TYR A 97 -8.35 8.05 -11.85
C TYR A 97 -6.93 7.44 -11.87
N LEU A 98 -6.22 7.49 -10.73
CA LEU A 98 -4.87 6.92 -10.59
C LEU A 98 -4.88 5.39 -10.65
N GLU A 99 -5.93 4.73 -10.19
CA GLU A 99 -6.10 3.28 -10.28
C GLU A 99 -6.13 2.75 -11.72
N ARG A 100 -6.46 3.59 -12.72
CA ARG A 100 -6.40 3.20 -14.14
C ARG A 100 -4.99 3.22 -14.73
N ARG A 101 -4.00 3.74 -14.00
CA ARG A 101 -2.60 3.83 -14.46
C ARG A 101 -1.79 2.60 -14.06
N THR A 102 -0.73 2.31 -14.79
CA THR A 102 0.25 1.28 -14.37
C THR A 102 1.06 1.79 -13.17
N VAL A 103 1.71 0.87 -12.45
CA VAL A 103 2.56 1.23 -11.30
C VAL A 103 3.67 2.19 -11.69
N SER A 104 4.33 1.97 -12.83
CA SER A 104 5.41 2.82 -13.32
C SER A 104 4.91 4.20 -13.75
N GLN A 105 3.69 4.30 -14.28
CA GLN A 105 3.13 5.59 -14.66
C GLN A 105 2.92 6.52 -13.45
N LEU A 106 2.70 5.98 -12.25
CA LEU A 106 2.50 6.78 -11.03
C LEU A 106 3.77 7.52 -10.59
N GLU A 107 4.95 7.04 -11.00
CA GLU A 107 6.26 7.61 -10.63
C GLU A 107 6.46 9.04 -11.15
N HIS A 108 5.75 9.42 -12.22
CA HIS A 108 5.90 10.72 -12.87
C HIS A 108 4.68 11.63 -12.70
N VAL A 109 3.69 11.24 -11.89
CA VAL A 109 2.46 12.02 -11.71
C VAL A 109 2.62 13.05 -10.61
N THR A 110 2.18 14.28 -10.90
CA THR A 110 1.94 15.32 -9.90
C THR A 110 0.49 15.78 -10.01
N VAL A 111 -0.18 15.79 -8.86
CA VAL A 111 -1.56 16.21 -8.75
C VAL A 111 -1.61 17.56 -8.05
N VAL A 112 -2.39 18.50 -8.59
CA VAL A 112 -2.62 19.82 -7.99
C VAL A 112 -4.09 19.96 -7.64
N CYS A 113 -4.36 20.51 -6.47
CA CYS A 113 -5.70 20.76 -5.97
C CYS A 113 -5.86 22.19 -5.47
N ASP A 114 -7.01 22.80 -5.74
CA ASP A 114 -7.40 24.14 -5.28
C ASP A 114 -8.48 24.11 -4.18
N GLY A 115 -8.72 22.92 -3.61
CA GLY A 115 -9.77 22.64 -2.61
C GLY A 115 -11.09 22.14 -3.20
N ASP A 116 -11.39 22.48 -4.46
CA ASP A 116 -12.63 22.08 -5.14
C ASP A 116 -12.39 21.21 -6.38
N GLN A 117 -11.27 21.37 -7.06
CA GLN A 117 -10.90 20.57 -8.22
C GLN A 117 -9.51 19.95 -8.03
N VAL A 118 -9.33 18.80 -8.64
CA VAL A 118 -8.06 18.08 -8.65
C VAL A 118 -7.66 17.82 -10.10
N VAL A 119 -6.47 18.29 -10.47
CA VAL A 119 -5.95 18.17 -11.84
C VAL A 119 -4.57 17.55 -11.82
N GLU A 120 -4.27 16.75 -12.84
CA GLU A 120 -2.89 16.33 -13.09
C GLU A 120 -2.16 17.44 -13.83
N CYS A 121 -0.98 17.79 -13.34
CA CYS A 121 -0.11 18.76 -13.99
C CYS A 121 1.09 18.05 -14.59
N SER A 122 1.27 18.21 -15.89
CA SER A 122 2.44 17.71 -16.61
C SER A 122 3.56 18.75 -16.73
N SER A 123 3.30 20.01 -16.34
CA SER A 123 4.32 21.06 -16.32
C SER A 123 4.15 22.02 -15.12
N PRO A 124 5.24 22.63 -14.64
CA PRO A 124 5.18 23.66 -13.59
C PRO A 124 4.33 24.89 -13.99
N ASP A 125 4.30 25.23 -15.27
CA ASP A 125 3.55 26.40 -15.77
C ASP A 125 2.04 26.29 -15.55
N GLN A 126 1.49 25.07 -15.61
CA GLN A 126 0.07 24.84 -15.29
C GLN A 126 -0.24 25.17 -13.84
N VAL A 127 0.66 24.80 -12.92
CA VAL A 127 0.54 25.13 -11.50
C VAL A 127 0.60 26.63 -11.29
N PHE A 128 1.57 27.29 -11.94
CA PHE A 128 1.74 28.75 -11.87
C PHE A 128 0.52 29.50 -12.43
N THR A 129 -0.08 29.00 -13.51
CA THR A 129 -1.30 29.58 -14.11
C THR A 129 -2.48 29.51 -13.14
N LEU A 130 -2.67 28.38 -12.44
CA LEU A 130 -3.70 28.26 -11.42
C LEU A 130 -3.47 29.26 -10.28
N MET A 131 -2.23 29.45 -9.85
CA MET A 131 -1.89 30.44 -8.81
C MET A 131 -2.15 31.89 -9.25
N GLN A 132 -1.88 32.24 -10.52
CA GLN A 132 -2.14 33.58 -11.04
C GLN A 132 -3.62 33.98 -11.01
N SER A 133 -4.54 33.00 -10.98
CA SER A 133 -5.97 33.27 -10.80
C SER A 133 -6.36 33.72 -9.38
N GLY A 134 -5.39 33.88 -8.47
CA GLY A 134 -5.61 34.28 -7.07
C GLY A 134 -6.04 33.11 -6.17
N ARG A 135 -5.98 31.87 -6.68
CA ARG A 135 -6.38 30.66 -5.96
C ARG A 135 -5.18 30.08 -5.20
N ALA A 136 -5.43 29.67 -3.96
CA ALA A 136 -4.46 28.85 -3.22
C ALA A 136 -4.50 27.43 -3.77
N VAL A 137 -3.33 26.85 -4.05
CA VAL A 137 -3.20 25.48 -4.56
C VAL A 137 -2.23 24.67 -3.72
N PHE A 138 -2.50 23.37 -3.64
CA PHE A 138 -1.60 22.39 -3.05
C PHE A 138 -1.19 21.39 -4.14
N ALA A 139 0.11 21.15 -4.26
CA ALA A 139 0.66 20.17 -5.17
C ALA A 139 1.16 18.94 -4.39
N ILE A 140 0.83 17.76 -4.90
CA ILE A 140 1.24 16.47 -4.35
C ILE A 140 1.96 15.69 -5.45
N SER A 141 3.27 15.47 -5.26
CA SER A 141 4.04 14.55 -6.12
C SER A 141 3.69 13.12 -5.74
N ILE A 142 3.02 12.41 -6.66
CA ILE A 142 2.68 10.99 -6.50
C ILE A 142 3.96 10.15 -6.62
N GLY A 143 4.89 10.55 -7.49
CA GLY A 143 6.21 9.91 -7.59
C GLY A 143 6.99 9.91 -6.27
N ALA A 144 6.99 11.03 -5.55
CA ALA A 144 7.62 11.08 -4.23
C ALA A 144 6.96 10.15 -3.20
N ILE A 145 5.64 9.97 -3.27
CA ILE A 145 4.91 9.01 -2.43
C ILE A 145 5.28 7.58 -2.85
N TRP A 146 5.28 7.30 -4.15
CA TRP A 146 5.66 6.01 -4.72
C TRP A 146 7.03 5.54 -4.20
N HIS A 147 8.07 6.37 -4.33
CA HIS A 147 9.42 6.00 -3.90
C HIS A 147 9.52 5.79 -2.38
N ARG A 148 8.76 6.57 -1.61
CA ARG A 148 8.71 6.40 -0.16
C ARG A 148 8.07 5.07 0.21
N MET A 149 6.95 4.71 -0.42
CA MET A 149 6.29 3.43 -0.16
C MET A 149 7.19 2.26 -0.59
N ASP A 150 7.92 2.38 -1.69
CA ASP A 150 8.86 1.34 -2.14
C ASP A 150 9.93 1.08 -1.08
N LEU A 151 10.58 2.16 -0.60
CA LEU A 151 11.59 2.06 0.44
C LEU A 151 11.05 1.46 1.75
N GLU A 152 9.89 1.91 2.21
CA GLU A 152 9.30 1.41 3.46
C GLU A 152 8.88 -0.07 3.36
N LEU A 153 8.35 -0.50 2.21
CA LEU A 153 7.89 -1.87 2.02
C LEU A 153 9.03 -2.88 1.88
N GLN A 154 10.23 -2.46 1.48
CA GLN A 154 11.41 -3.34 1.40
C GLN A 154 11.77 -4.00 2.75
N THR A 155 11.47 -3.33 3.86
CA THR A 155 11.75 -3.82 5.23
C THR A 155 10.53 -4.45 5.91
N CYS A 156 9.40 -4.54 5.20
CA CYS A 156 8.16 -5.07 5.74
C CYS A 156 7.91 -6.53 5.37
N ASP A 157 7.19 -7.22 6.25
CA ASP A 157 6.68 -8.56 5.96
C ASP A 157 5.76 -8.53 4.73
N HIS A 158 5.94 -9.50 3.84
CA HIS A 158 5.11 -9.67 2.66
C HIS A 158 4.78 -11.15 2.43
N VAL A 159 3.73 -11.39 1.67
CA VAL A 159 3.42 -12.70 1.11
C VAL A 159 4.04 -12.75 -0.27
N ASP A 160 4.93 -13.70 -0.51
CA ASP A 160 5.39 -14.01 -1.86
C ASP A 160 4.22 -14.67 -2.61
N LEU A 161 3.81 -14.08 -3.73
CA LEU A 161 2.64 -14.54 -4.48
C LEU A 161 2.92 -15.81 -5.30
N THR A 162 4.19 -16.15 -5.53
CA THR A 162 4.59 -17.37 -6.24
C THR A 162 4.56 -18.59 -5.33
N THR A 163 4.95 -18.42 -4.06
CA THR A 163 5.00 -19.51 -3.07
C THR A 163 3.82 -19.50 -2.09
N GLY A 164 3.13 -18.36 -1.97
CA GLY A 164 2.08 -18.12 -0.97
C GLY A 164 2.60 -18.00 0.46
N GLN A 165 3.92 -18.02 0.67
CA GLN A 165 4.55 -18.01 1.97
C GLN A 165 4.75 -16.59 2.50
N LEU A 166 4.78 -16.46 3.82
CA LEU A 166 5.17 -15.22 4.47
C LEU A 166 6.69 -15.09 4.47
N THR A 167 7.18 -14.04 3.85
CA THR A 167 8.57 -13.62 3.88
C THR A 167 8.71 -12.47 4.87
N PRO A 168 9.47 -12.63 5.96
CA PRO A 168 9.77 -11.53 6.87
C PRO A 168 10.48 -10.40 6.13
N GLY A 169 10.18 -9.16 6.50
CA GLY A 169 10.91 -8.01 5.98
C GLY A 169 12.40 -8.06 6.34
N LEU A 170 13.26 -7.41 5.56
CA LEU A 170 14.66 -7.28 5.96
C LEU A 170 14.73 -6.53 7.29
N PRO A 171 15.39 -7.08 8.33
CA PRO A 171 15.55 -6.36 9.58
C PRO A 171 16.35 -5.09 9.33
N GLU A 172 15.85 -3.95 9.81
CA GLU A 172 16.71 -2.81 10.12
C GLU A 172 17.76 -3.32 11.13
N ARG A 173 19.01 -3.52 10.70
CA ARG A 173 20.12 -3.86 11.62
C ARG A 173 20.22 -2.81 12.75
N PRO A 174 20.70 -3.13 13.97
CA PRO A 174 20.42 -4.28 14.84
C PRO A 174 20.00 -3.78 16.25
N ILE A 175 18.69 -3.65 16.54
CA ILE A 175 18.22 -3.54 17.94
C ILE A 175 18.19 -4.94 18.61
N ASP A 176 18.12 -5.98 17.77
CA ASP A 176 17.96 -7.36 18.21
C ASP A 176 19.21 -7.91 18.90
N GLU A 177 20.42 -7.47 18.50
CA GLU A 177 21.67 -7.87 19.16
C GLU A 177 21.79 -7.30 20.58
N LEU A 178 21.41 -6.04 20.79
CA LEU A 178 21.43 -5.42 22.12
C LEU A 178 20.38 -6.05 23.05
N THR A 179 19.23 -6.44 22.49
CA THR A 179 18.15 -7.11 23.22
C THR A 179 18.53 -8.55 23.57
N ALA A 180 19.13 -9.28 22.62
CA ALA A 180 19.69 -10.60 22.86
C ALA A 180 20.84 -10.58 23.89
N MET A 181 21.70 -9.57 23.84
CA MET A 181 22.78 -9.38 24.82
C MET A 181 22.23 -9.12 26.22
N ARG A 182 21.22 -8.26 26.37
CA ARG A 182 20.56 -8.00 27.67
C ARG A 182 19.89 -9.24 28.24
N LEU A 183 19.31 -10.09 27.39
CA LEU A 183 18.72 -11.36 27.81
C LEU A 183 19.78 -12.34 28.31
N ARG A 184 20.92 -12.47 27.61
CA ARG A 184 22.06 -13.29 28.05
C ARG A 184 22.61 -12.83 29.39
N GLN A 185 22.88 -11.53 29.54
CA GLN A 185 23.34 -10.96 30.81
C GLN A 185 22.35 -11.22 31.96
N ARG A 186 21.05 -11.10 31.69
CA ARG A 186 20.01 -11.36 32.71
C ARG A 186 19.97 -12.84 33.13
N LEU A 187 20.15 -13.76 32.19
CA LEU A 187 20.19 -15.20 32.46
C LEU A 187 21.46 -15.59 33.24
N GLU A 188 22.62 -15.05 32.85
CA GLU A 188 23.88 -15.25 33.58
C GLU A 188 23.76 -14.81 35.03
N HIS A 189 23.23 -13.61 35.26
CA HIS A 189 23.04 -13.09 36.62
C HIS A 189 22.02 -13.90 37.44
N GLN A 190 21.00 -14.49 36.79
CA GLN A 190 20.06 -15.40 37.45
C GLN A 190 20.72 -16.74 37.82
N HIS A 191 21.62 -17.25 36.97
CA HIS A 191 22.40 -18.47 37.26
C HIS A 191 23.36 -18.26 38.43
N GLU A 192 24.07 -17.13 38.47
CA GLU A 192 24.96 -16.78 39.59
C GLU A 192 24.21 -16.65 40.92
N ARG A 193 23.02 -16.03 40.90
CA ARG A 193 22.18 -15.91 42.10
C ARG A 193 21.65 -17.25 42.61
N ARG A 194 21.35 -18.20 41.71
CA ARG A 194 20.94 -19.55 42.10
C ARG A 194 22.08 -20.37 42.67
N GLN A 195 23.29 -20.26 42.12
CA GLN A 195 24.48 -20.97 42.63
C GLN A 195 24.96 -20.45 43.99
N ARG A 196 24.75 -19.16 44.30
CA ARG A 196 25.07 -18.60 45.63
C ARG A 196 24.03 -18.88 46.72
N ALA A 197 22.84 -19.35 46.33
CA ALA A 197 21.74 -19.66 47.23
C ALA A 197 21.63 -21.17 47.55
N ALA A 198 22.52 -21.99 46.98
CA ALA A 198 22.70 -23.41 47.28
C ALA A 198 24.00 -23.60 48.08
#